data_AF-A0A949UQP4-F1
#
_entry.id   AF-A0A949UQP4-F1
#
_cell.length_a   1.000
_cell.length_b   1.000
_cell.length_c   1.000
_cell.angle_alpha   90.00
_cell.angle_beta   90.00
_cell.angle_gamma   90.00
#
_symmetry.space_group_name_H-M   'P 1'
#
loop_
_entity.id
_entity.type
_entity.pdbx_description
1 polymer ?
#
loop_
_entity_poly.entity_id
_entity_poly.type
_entity_poly.pdbx_seq_one_letter_code
_entity_poly.pdbx_strand_id
1 'polypeptide(L)'
;RGIQEDIRLYILDSLSSDLSLDYLEKTFALSRRSIQRKFKQAYGIGLGNFIRTERLKLANQALQHDGATIAQAAHLACYSSTTNFSTAFRKHFGISPSTIQNSAL
;
A
#
# COMPACT_ATOMS: atom_id res chain seq x y z
N ARG A 1 -2.18 22.99 -7.48
CA ARG A 1 -1.92 21.53 -7.46
C ARG A 1 -0.41 21.34 -7.70
N GLY A 2 0.30 20.58 -6.86
CA GLY A 2 1.76 20.43 -6.93
C GLY A 2 2.18 19.01 -7.25
N ILE A 3 3.39 18.83 -7.77
CA ILE A 3 3.92 17.52 -8.22
C ILE A 3 3.86 16.42 -7.15
N GLN A 4 3.96 16.79 -5.86
CA GLN A 4 3.85 15.84 -4.75
C GLN A 4 2.45 15.23 -4.63
N GLU A 5 1.42 16.05 -4.89
CA GLU A 5 0.04 15.60 -4.90
C GLU A 5 -0.26 14.74 -6.12
N ASP A 6 0.32 15.06 -7.28
CA ASP A 6 0.20 14.22 -8.47
C ASP A 6 0.87 12.86 -8.26
N ILE A 7 2.05 12.82 -7.63
CA ILE A 7 2.69 11.57 -7.21
C ILE A 7 1.79 10.77 -6.27
N ARG A 8 1.16 11.43 -5.28
CA ARG A 8 0.26 10.76 -4.34
C ARG A 8 -0.94 10.15 -5.03
N LEU A 9 -1.62 10.91 -5.89
CA LEU A 9 -2.81 10.46 -6.60
C LEU A 9 -2.50 9.32 -7.56
N TYR A 10 -1.40 9.42 -8.30
CA TYR A 10 -0.94 8.33 -9.18
C TYR A 10 -0.70 7.04 -8.38
N ILE A 11 -0.07 7.16 -7.21
CA ILE A 11 0.19 6.00 -6.36
C ILE A 11 -1.09 5.34 -5.89
N LEU A 12 -2.07 6.12 -5.44
CA LEU A 12 -3.36 5.63 -4.98
C LEU A 12 -4.13 4.89 -6.07
N ASP A 13 -4.07 5.40 -7.30
CA ASP A 13 -4.69 4.79 -8.48
C ASP A 13 -4.01 3.47 -8.89
N SER A 14 -2.71 3.33 -8.58
CA SER A 14 -1.89 2.18 -8.97
C SER A 14 -1.61 1.17 -7.84
N LEU A 15 -2.29 1.25 -6.69
CA LEU A 15 -1.93 0.43 -5.52
C LEU A 15 -2.04 -1.07 -5.75
N SER A 16 -3.03 -1.50 -6.53
CA SER A 16 -3.31 -2.90 -6.87
C SER A 16 -2.52 -3.42 -8.08
N SER A 17 -1.79 -2.53 -8.76
CA SER A 17 -0.98 -2.87 -9.94
C SER A 17 0.53 -2.83 -9.62
N ASP A 18 1.34 -3.19 -10.61
CA ASP A 18 2.81 -3.12 -10.48
C ASP A 18 3.27 -1.66 -10.42
N LEU A 19 3.30 -1.15 -9.18
CA LEU A 19 3.77 0.19 -8.85
C LEU A 19 5.30 0.21 -8.89
N SER A 20 5.84 0.09 -10.11
CA SER A 20 7.28 0.14 -10.33
C SER A 20 7.75 1.59 -10.18
N LEU A 21 8.84 1.78 -9.43
CA LEU A 21 9.45 3.11 -9.29
C LEU A 21 9.94 3.64 -10.64
N ASP A 22 10.21 2.76 -11.60
CA ASP A 22 10.67 3.14 -12.94
C ASP A 22 9.54 3.77 -13.77
N TYR A 23 8.29 3.33 -13.56
CA TYR A 23 7.12 4.03 -14.12
C TYR A 23 6.97 5.42 -13.51
N LEU A 24 7.14 5.56 -12.20
CA LEU A 24 7.10 6.87 -11.54
C LEU A 24 8.19 7.81 -12.07
N GLU A 25 9.40 7.31 -12.31
CA GLU A 25 10.47 8.12 -12.89
C GLU A 25 10.13 8.65 -14.29
N LYS A 26 9.56 7.79 -15.15
CA LYS A 26 9.13 8.16 -16.49
C LYS A 26 7.94 9.14 -16.46
N THR A 27 6.93 8.87 -15.65
CA THR A 27 5.70 9.69 -15.57
C THR A 27 5.99 11.11 -15.07
N PHE A 28 6.90 11.26 -14.11
CA PHE A 28 7.17 12.55 -13.47
C PHE A 28 8.47 13.22 -13.94
N ALA A 29 9.25 12.60 -14.83
CA ALA A 29 10.58 13.04 -15.26
C ALA A 29 11.49 13.38 -14.06
N LEU A 30 11.43 12.56 -13.01
CA LEU A 30 12.18 12.73 -11.76
C LEU A 30 12.89 11.43 -11.41
N SER A 31 14.12 11.52 -10.90
CA SER A 31 14.76 10.35 -10.32
C SER A 31 14.01 9.84 -9.08
N ARG A 32 14.07 8.53 -8.81
CA ARG A 32 13.50 7.88 -7.62
C ARG A 32 13.88 8.57 -6.33
N ARG A 33 15.14 9.00 -6.20
CA ARG A 33 15.63 9.78 -5.04
C ARG A 33 14.88 11.10 -4.90
N SER A 34 14.63 11.80 -6.01
CA SER A 34 13.91 13.07 -6.02
C SER A 34 12.45 12.88 -5.65
N ILE A 35 11.79 11.84 -6.19
CA ILE A 35 10.40 11.48 -5.87
C ILE A 35 10.27 11.17 -4.38
N GLN A 36 11.10 10.27 -3.85
CA GLN A 36 11.10 9.89 -2.43
C GLN A 36 11.34 11.09 -1.52
N ARG A 37 12.31 11.96 -1.85
CA ARG A 37 12.60 13.17 -1.07
C ARG A 37 11.43 14.15 -1.09
N LYS A 38 10.90 14.49 -2.27
CA LYS A 38 9.79 15.42 -2.43
C LYS A 38 8.54 14.92 -1.71
N PHE A 39 8.24 13.63 -1.82
CA PHE A 39 7.11 13.02 -1.11
C PHE A 39 7.29 13.09 0.41
N LYS A 40 8.46 12.69 0.93
CA LYS A 40 8.73 12.76 2.37
C LYS A 40 8.67 14.19 2.91
N GLN A 41 9.15 15.17 2.16
CA GLN A 41 9.06 16.59 2.54
C GLN A 41 7.61 17.09 2.59
N ALA A 42 6.75 16.63 1.70
CA ALA A 42 5.35 17.05 1.66
C ALA A 42 4.46 16.33 2.70
N TYR A 43 4.68 15.03 2.93
CA TYR A 43 3.77 14.20 3.73
C TYR A 43 4.37 13.68 5.04
N GLY A 44 5.63 14.01 5.35
CA GLY A 44 6.33 13.58 6.56
C GLY A 44 6.73 12.10 6.60
N ILE A 45 6.21 11.27 5.70
CA ILE A 45 6.44 9.83 5.65
C ILE A 45 7.17 9.39 4.37
N GLY A 46 7.96 8.33 4.47
CA GLY A 46 8.65 7.77 3.31
C GLY A 46 7.66 7.15 2.32
N LEU A 47 7.91 7.35 1.01
CA LEU A 47 7.07 6.85 -0.08
C LEU A 47 6.73 5.36 0.05
N GLY A 48 7.73 4.52 0.32
CA GLY A 48 7.53 3.08 0.48
C GLY A 48 6.71 2.72 1.74
N ASN A 49 6.76 3.53 2.79
CA ASN A 49 5.91 3.31 3.97
C ASN A 49 4.45 3.68 3.66
N PHE A 50 4.26 4.79 2.93
CA PHE A 50 2.94 5.20 2.44
C PHE A 50 2.31 4.11 1.57
N ILE A 51 3.00 3.65 0.52
CA ILE A 51 2.50 2.60 -0.38
C ILE A 51 2.11 1.33 0.40
N ARG A 52 2.98 0.87 1.32
CA ARG A 52 2.68 -0.32 2.15
C ARG A 52 1.46 -0.10 3.03
N THR A 53 1.32 1.08 3.62
CA THR A 53 0.19 1.42 4.48
C THR A 53 -1.12 1.40 3.69
N GLU A 54 -1.17 2.04 2.52
CA GLU A 54 -2.37 2.07 1.71
C GLU A 54 -2.73 0.68 1.15
N ARG A 55 -1.75 -0.13 0.78
CA ARG A 55 -1.95 -1.54 0.40
C ARG A 55 -2.52 -2.39 1.54
N LEU A 56 -2.06 -2.19 2.78
CA LEU A 56 -2.61 -2.88 3.95
C LEU A 56 -4.05 -2.44 4.25
N LYS A 57 -4.40 -1.16 4.02
CA LYS A 57 -5.78 -0.66 4.13
C LYS A 57 -6.71 -1.31 3.09
N LEU A 58 -6.27 -1.43 1.84
CA LEU A 58 -7.03 -2.14 0.81
C LEU A 58 -7.27 -3.61 1.20
N ALA A 59 -6.23 -4.29 1.68
CA ALA A 59 -6.38 -5.66 2.16
C ALA A 59 -7.33 -5.77 3.36
N ASN A 60 -7.30 -4.83 4.30
CA ASN A 60 -8.24 -4.79 5.42
C ASN A 60 -9.69 -4.61 4.93
N GLN A 61 -9.92 -3.69 4.00
CA GLN A 61 -11.24 -3.48 3.39
C GLN A 61 -11.76 -4.76 2.73
N ALA A 62 -10.90 -5.44 1.96
CA ALA A 62 -11.25 -6.69 1.31
C ALA A 62 -11.61 -7.81 2.29
N LEU A 63 -10.91 -7.88 3.43
CA LEU A 63 -11.21 -8.84 4.50
C LEU A 63 -12.53 -8.52 5.22
N GLN A 64 -12.85 -7.24 5.41
CA GLN A 64 -14.03 -6.79 6.16
C GLN A 64 -15.32 -6.79 5.34
N HIS A 65 -15.22 -6.48 4.05
CA HIS A 65 -16.38 -6.14 3.25
C HIS A 65 -16.56 -7.00 2.00
N ASP A 66 -15.47 -7.56 1.48
CA ASP A 66 -15.49 -8.27 0.18
C ASP A 66 -15.41 -9.80 0.35
N GLY A 67 -15.40 -10.30 1.60
CA GLY A 67 -15.30 -11.73 1.89
C GLY A 67 -13.96 -12.35 1.44
N ALA A 68 -12.91 -11.54 1.28
CA ALA A 68 -11.62 -12.02 0.79
C ALA A 68 -10.99 -13.03 1.75
N THR A 69 -10.30 -14.01 1.19
CA THR A 69 -9.40 -14.89 1.95
C THR A 69 -8.14 -14.14 2.39
N ILE A 70 -7.48 -14.61 3.44
CA ILE A 70 -6.17 -14.08 3.86
C ILE A 70 -5.16 -14.12 2.71
N ALA A 71 -5.22 -15.14 1.85
CA ALA A 71 -4.35 -15.26 0.68
C ALA A 71 -4.65 -14.17 -0.38
N GLN A 72 -5.93 -13.93 -0.69
CA GLN A 72 -6.33 -12.84 -1.60
C GLN A 72 -5.94 -11.46 -1.04
N ALA A 73 -6.18 -11.22 0.25
CA ALA A 73 -5.79 -9.99 0.92
C ALA A 73 -4.27 -9.76 0.91
N ALA A 74 -3.48 -10.82 1.14
CA ALA A 74 -2.02 -10.75 1.02
C ALA A 74 -1.58 -10.39 -0.41
N HIS A 75 -2.20 -11.01 -1.41
CA HIS A 75 -1.93 -10.72 -2.82
C HIS A 75 -2.27 -9.26 -3.18
N LEU A 76 -3.43 -8.75 -2.75
CA LEU A 76 -3.85 -7.35 -2.95
C LEU A 76 -2.86 -6.37 -2.30
N ALA A 77 -2.29 -6.72 -1.15
CA ALA A 77 -1.26 -5.92 -0.51
C ALA A 77 0.16 -6.11 -1.11
N CYS A 78 0.28 -6.87 -2.21
CA CYS A 78 1.52 -7.24 -2.88
C CYS A 78 2.52 -7.99 -1.99
N TYR A 79 2.03 -8.92 -1.17
CA TYR A 79 2.86 -9.86 -0.42
C TYR A 79 2.81 -11.25 -1.07
N SER A 80 3.97 -11.81 -1.37
CA SER A 80 4.10 -13.19 -1.86
C SER A 80 3.90 -14.26 -0.79
N SER A 81 3.91 -13.87 0.48
CA SER A 81 3.73 -14.76 1.64
C SER A 81 2.66 -14.22 2.57
N THR A 82 1.68 -15.06 2.88
CA THR A 82 0.62 -14.77 3.86
C THR A 82 1.16 -14.56 5.28
N THR A 83 2.29 -15.18 5.62
CA THR A 83 2.99 -14.99 6.90
C THR A 83 3.60 -13.60 7.01
N ASN A 84 4.29 -13.14 5.96
CA ASN A 84 4.86 -11.80 5.92
C ASN A 84 3.76 -10.73 5.92
N PHE A 85 2.69 -10.97 5.16
CA PHE A 85 1.49 -10.14 5.18
C PHE A 85 0.90 -10.05 6.60
N SER A 86 0.62 -11.18 7.23
CA SER A 86 0.00 -11.21 8.58
C SER A 86 0.84 -10.50 9.62
N THR A 87 2.17 -10.60 9.53
CA THR A 87 3.10 -9.89 10.41
C THR A 87 3.04 -8.38 10.19
N ALA A 88 3.09 -7.94 8.93
CA ALA A 88 3.00 -6.51 8.59
C ALA A 88 1.62 -5.92 8.92
N PHE A 89 0.56 -6.66 8.64
CA PHE A 89 -0.83 -6.31 8.95
C PHE A 89 -1.02 -6.12 10.44
N ARG A 90 -0.62 -7.11 11.27
CA ARG A 90 -0.70 -7.00 12.73
C ARG A 90 0.13 -5.85 13.27
N LYS A 91 1.32 -5.62 12.72
CA LYS A 91 2.14 -4.47 13.10
C LYS A 91 1.45 -3.13 12.80
N HIS A 92 0.66 -3.06 11.73
CA HIS A 92 -0.03 -1.85 11.31
C HIS A 92 -1.35 -1.62 12.06
N PHE A 93 -2.18 -2.65 12.19
CA PHE A 93 -3.54 -2.55 12.75
C PHE A 93 -3.66 -3.02 14.21
N GLY A 94 -2.62 -3.64 14.78
CA GLY A 94 -2.63 -4.18 16.14
C GLY A 94 -3.32 -5.55 16.27
N ILE A 95 -4.01 -6.03 15.24
CA ILE A 95 -4.78 -7.28 15.22
C ILE A 95 -4.43 -8.13 13.99
N SER A 96 -4.61 -9.46 14.05
CA SER A 96 -4.30 -10.33 12.92
C SER A 96 -5.40 -10.27 11.84
N PRO A 97 -5.05 -10.53 10.57
CA PRO A 97 -6.04 -10.55 9.49
C PRO A 97 -7.12 -11.63 9.70
N SER A 98 -6.79 -12.75 10.36
CA SER A 98 -7.75 -13.80 10.70
C SER A 98 -8.83 -13.33 11.67
N THR A 99 -8.50 -12.45 12.62
CA THR A 99 -9.48 -11.89 13.57
C THR A 99 -10.50 -11.04 12.81
N ILE A 100 -10.03 -10.19 11.89
CA ILE A 100 -10.89 -9.37 11.04
C ILE A 100 -11.81 -10.24 10.18
N GLN A 101 -11.26 -11.25 9.52
CA GLN A 101 -12.02 -12.12 8.62
C GLN A 101 -13.16 -12.84 9.35
N ASN A 102 -12.90 -13.35 10.56
CA ASN A 102 -13.90 -14.05 11.36
C ASN A 102 -14.97 -13.13 11.95
N SER A 103 -14.70 -11.83 12.07
CA SER A 103 -15.68 -10.83 12.51
C SER A 103 -16.60 -10.33 11.40
N ALA A 104 -16.29 -10.65 10.13
CA ALA A 104 -17.11 -10.31 8.97
C ALA A 104 -18.15 -11.40 8.62
N LEU A 105 -18.22 -12.47 9.43
CA LEU A 105 -19.20 -13.56 9.32
C LEU A 105 -20.36 -13.38 10.31
#